data_AF-A0A6V7HCX6-F1
#
_entry.id   AF-A0A6V7HCX6-F1
#
_cell.length_a   1.000
_cell.length_b   1.000
_cell.length_c   1.000
_cell.angle_alpha   90.00
_cell.angle_beta   90.00
_cell.angle_gamma   90.00
#
_symmetry.space_group_name_H-M   'P 1'
#
loop_
_entity.id
_entity.type
_entity.pdbx_description
1 polymer ?
#
loop_
_entity_poly.entity_id
_entity_poly.type
_entity_poly.pdbx_seq_one_letter_code
_entity_poly.pdbx_strand_id
1 'polypeptide(L)' 'YVGETEVRTLRPQVNSTEIDNPRTWATYSVCEIMAERSRYGQPIRCVAIHPAYDNPTMSSSTEVRFDVRC' A
#
# COMPACT_ATOMS: atom_id res chain seq x y z
N TYR A 1 0.93 1.61 5.98
CA TYR A 1 1.02 2.33 7.26
C TYR A 1 -0.19 3.22 7.44
N VAL A 2 -0.64 3.39 8.68
CA VAL A 2 -1.60 4.42 9.09
C VAL A 2 -0.91 5.26 10.14
N GLY A 3 -0.63 6.53 9.81
CA GLY A 3 0.37 7.31 10.55
C GLY A 3 1.72 6.60 10.51
N GLU A 4 2.26 6.32 11.69
CA GLU A 4 3.53 5.60 11.88
C GLU A 4 3.33 4.09 12.09
N THR A 5 2.09 3.62 12.21
CA THR A 5 1.80 2.21 12.50
C THR A 5 1.74 1.38 11.22
N GLU A 6 2.54 0.31 11.17
CA GLU A 6 2.44 -0.67 10.09
C GLU A 6 1.15 -1.48 10.20
N VAL A 7 0.44 -1.61 9.08
CA VAL A 7 -0.78 -2.40 9.03
C VAL A 7 -0.46 -3.71 8.32
N ARG A 8 -0.75 -4.82 8.99
CA ARG A 8 -0.59 -6.14 8.41
C ARG A 8 -1.67 -6.41 7.37
N THR A 9 -1.26 -7.01 6.27
CA THR A 9 -2.17 -7.45 5.22
C THR A 9 -2.90 -8.69 5.71
N LEU A 10 -4.21 -8.74 5.50
CA LEU A 10 -5.01 -9.90 5.90
C LEU A 10 -4.81 -11.07 4.94
N ARG A 11 -4.37 -10.79 3.72
CA ARG A 11 -4.14 -11.76 2.66
C ARG A 11 -2.69 -11.72 2.18
N PRO A 12 -2.17 -12.84 1.65
CA PRO A 12 -0.91 -12.84 0.93
C PRO A 12 -0.98 -11.85 -0.24
N GLN A 13 0.17 -11.25 -0.53
CA GLN A 13 0.36 -10.45 -1.73
C GLN A 13 0.05 -11.28 -2.98
N VAL A 14 -0.68 -10.70 -3.93
CA VAL A 14 -1.00 -11.32 -5.22
C VAL A 14 -0.10 -10.74 -6.29
N ASN A 15 0.57 -11.61 -7.05
CA ASN A 15 1.43 -11.20 -8.17
C ASN A 15 0.81 -11.69 -9.49
N SER A 16 0.63 -10.79 -10.44
CA SER A 16 0.14 -11.10 -11.78
C SER A 16 0.82 -10.20 -12.80
N THR A 17 0.79 -10.54 -14.08
CA THR A 17 1.18 -9.58 -15.13
C THR A 17 0.03 -8.61 -15.41
N GLU A 18 0.33 -7.42 -15.93
CA GLU A 18 -0.70 -6.53 -16.45
C GLU A 18 -1.39 -7.19 -17.64
N ILE A 19 -2.72 -7.02 -17.75
CA ILE A 19 -3.54 -7.64 -18.81
C ILE A 19 -3.07 -7.13 -20.19
N ASP A 20 -2.78 -5.83 -20.29
CA ASP A 20 -2.41 -5.18 -21.54
C ASP A 20 -0.91 -5.30 -21.88
N ASN A 21 -0.07 -5.61 -20.88
CA ASN A 21 1.36 -5.75 -21.06
C ASN A 21 1.94 -6.93 -20.24
N PRO A 22 2.03 -8.13 -20.82
CA PRO A 22 2.49 -9.33 -20.12
C PRO A 22 3.97 -9.27 -19.70
N ARG A 23 4.73 -8.25 -20.13
CA ARG A 23 6.13 -8.03 -19.68
C ARG A 23 6.22 -7.19 -18.40
N THR A 24 5.13 -6.55 -17.99
CA THR A 24 5.07 -5.79 -16.74
C THR A 24 4.42 -6.64 -15.66
N TRP A 25 5.12 -6.75 -14.52
CA TRP A 25 4.58 -7.37 -13.32
C TRP A 25 3.79 -6.35 -12.50
N ALA A 26 2.60 -6.74 -12.09
CA ALA A 26 1.78 -6.02 -11.14
C ALA A 26 1.66 -6.84 -9.85
N THR A 27 1.67 -6.14 -8.72
CA THR A 27 1.46 -6.75 -7.43
C THR A 27 0.43 -5.99 -6.64
N TYR A 28 -0.42 -6.72 -5.93
CA TYR A 28 -1.53 -6.16 -5.18
C TYR A 28 -1.49 -6.67 -3.75
N SER A 29 -1.65 -5.73 -2.82
CA SER A 29 -1.70 -5.98 -1.38
C SER A 29 -2.90 -5.24 -0.80
N VAL A 30 -3.76 -5.98 -0.09
CA VAL A 30 -5.03 -5.46 0.43
C VAL A 30 -5.00 -5.51 1.96
N CYS A 31 -5.33 -4.39 2.58
CA CYS A 31 -5.50 -4.27 4.03
C CYS A 31 -6.88 -3.68 4.34
N GLU A 32 -7.47 -4.16 5.44
CA GLU A 32 -8.72 -3.61 5.96
C GLU A 32 -8.38 -2.75 7.18
N ILE A 33 -8.84 -1.51 7.18
CA ILE A 33 -8.61 -0.56 8.26
C ILE A 33 -9.97 -0.04 8.71
N MET A 34 -10.22 -0.12 10.02
CA MET A 34 -11.47 0.36 10.59
C MET A 34 -11.58 1.88 10.47
N ALA A 35 -12.67 2.35 9.85
CA ALA A 35 -12.93 3.77 9.63
C ALA A 35 -13.52 4.42 10.90
N GLU A 36 -12.67 4.72 11.86
CA GLU A 36 -13.05 5.43 13.09
C GLU A 36 -12.93 6.94 12.91
N ARG A 37 -13.86 7.73 13.47
CA ARG A 37 -13.81 9.21 13.40
C ARG A 37 -12.51 9.79 13.98
N SER A 38 -11.93 9.13 14.97
CA SER A 38 -10.63 9.48 15.57
C SER A 38 -9.46 9.42 14.57
N ARG A 39 -9.62 8.67 13.47
CA ARG A 39 -8.61 8.50 12.42
C ARG A 39 -8.79 9.48 11.26
N TYR A 40 -9.79 10.35 11.31
CA TYR A 40 -9.98 11.38 10.29
C TYR A 40 -8.71 12.21 10.10
N GLY A 41 -8.29 12.38 8.85
CA GLY A 41 -7.09 13.11 8.48
C GLY A 41 -5.77 12.37 8.70
N GLN A 42 -5.77 11.18 9.31
CA GLN A 42 -4.54 10.39 9.45
C GLN A 42 -4.02 9.96 8.07
N PRO A 43 -2.69 10.03 7.84
CA PRO A 43 -2.10 9.62 6.58
C PRO A 43 -2.10 8.09 6.45
N ILE A 44 -2.42 7.60 5.25
CA ILE A 44 -2.32 6.20 4.85
C ILE A 44 -1.24 6.13 3.80
N ARG A 45 -0.17 5.38 4.09
CA ARG A 45 0.97 5.24 3.19
C ARG A 45 1.11 3.80 2.73
N CYS A 46 1.07 3.58 1.41
CA CYS A 46 1.42 2.34 0.76
C CYS A 46 2.89 2.42 0.31
N VAL A 47 3.69 1.40 0.62
CA VAL A 47 5.12 1.36 0.33
C VAL A 47 5.43 0.07 -0.43
N ALA A 48 6.01 0.20 -1.61
CA ALA A 48 6.44 -0.90 -2.46
C ALA A 48 7.97 -0.93 -2.53
N ILE A 49 8.56 -2.07 -2.16
CA ILE A 49 10.00 -2.31 -2.21
C ILE A 49 10.24 -3.40 -3.24
N HIS A 50 11.09 -3.14 -4.23
CA HIS A 50 11.42 -4.11 -5.27
C HIS A 50 12.94 -4.34 -5.34
N PRO A 51 13.43 -5.60 -5.36
CA PRO A 51 14.87 -5.89 -5.37
C PRO A 51 15.63 -5.34 -6.58
N ALA A 52 14.94 -5.07 -7.69
CA ALA A 52 15.54 -4.48 -8.89
C ALA A 52 15.73 -2.96 -8.82
N TYR A 53 15.31 -2.29 -7.74
CA TYR A 53 15.70 -0.91 -7.53
C TYR A 53 17.19 -0.87 -7.14
N ASP A 54 17.96 0.00 -7.80
CA ASP A 54 19.43 0.08 -7.67
C ASP A 54 19.93 0.25 -6.23
N ASN A 55 19.06 0.75 -5.35
CA ASN A 55 19.32 0.83 -3.92
C ASN A 55 18.28 -0.02 -3.17
N PRO A 56 18.67 -1.00 -2.34
CA PRO A 56 17.73 -1.85 -1.60
C PRO A 56 16.90 -1.09 -0.54
N THR A 57 17.24 0.17 -0.26
CA THR A 57 16.43 1.09 0.55
C THR A 57 15.48 1.96 -0.28
N MET A 58 15.60 1.94 -1.61
CA MET A 58 14.63 2.61 -2.47
C MET A 58 13.29 1.90 -2.40
N SER A 59 12.29 2.68 -2.04
CA SER A 59 10.90 2.28 -2.04
C SER A 59 10.12 3.29 -2.85
N SER A 60 9.14 2.81 -3.59
CA SER A 60 8.10 3.68 -4.13
C SER A 60 6.99 3.76 -3.10
N SER A 61 6.52 4.96 -2.79
CA SER A 61 5.42 5.12 -1.85
C SER A 61 4.37 6.09 -2.34
N THR A 62 3.13 5.83 -1.95
CA THR A 62 1.99 6.70 -2.21
C THR A 62 1.28 6.94 -0.89
N GLU A 63 0.92 8.19 -0.65
CA GLU A 63 0.23 8.61 0.58
C GLU A 63 -1.09 9.28 0.26
N VAL A 64 -2.12 8.92 1.02
CA VAL A 64 -3.44 9.55 1.02
C VAL A 64 -3.87 9.85 2.45
N ARG A 65 -5.00 10.53 2.66
CA ARG A 65 -5.53 10.80 4.01
C ARG A 65 -6.89 10.14 4.21
N PHE A 66 -7.14 9.66 5.42
CA PHE A 66 -8.46 9.14 5.81
C PHE A 66 -9.52 10.25 5.79
N ASP A 67 -10.45 10.18 4.83
CA ASP A 67 -11.70 10.96 4.84
C ASP A 67 -12.82 10.11 5.45
N VAL A 68 -12.84 10.03 6.78
CA VAL A 68 -13.91 9.34 7.53
C VAL A 68 -15.08 10.30 7.73
N ARG A 69 -16.19 10.05 7.05
CA ARG A 69 -17.45 10.77 7.25
C ARG A 69 -18.39 9.91 8.09
N CYS A 70 -18.81 10.47 9.22
CA CYS A 70 -19.81 9.89 10.12
C CYS A 70 -21.22 10.31 9.71
#